data_AF-A0A0S8AM92-F1
#
_entry.id   AF-A0A0S8AM92-F1
#
_cell.length_a   1.000
_cell.length_b   1.000
_cell.length_c   1.000
_cell.angle_alpha   90.00
_cell.angle_beta   90.00
_cell.angle_gamma   90.00
#
_symmetry.space_group_name_H-M   'P 1'
#
loop_
_entity.id
_entity.type
_entity.pdbx_description
1 polymer ?
#
loop_
_entity_poly.entity_id
_entity_poly.type
_entity_poly.pdbx_seq_one_letter_code
_entity_poly.pdbx_strand_id
1 'polypeptide(L)'
;MEKQEYDPADTDCVVSAANYLEVSEFAVFMDAYTAWYGKEASEKQVEKIFVQYLQENKVPFWVRNYARSRVHEESITSQAHEDSRIANNFLYLASIIAEYVLLGCYLVMR
;
A
#
# COMPACT_ATOMS: atom_id res chain seq x y z
N MET A 1 10.03 5.96 -31.62
CA MET A 1 10.43 5.59 -30.25
C MET A 1 9.84 6.62 -29.32
N GLU A 2 8.74 6.26 -28.67
CA GLU A 2 8.09 7.09 -27.64
C GLU A 2 9.11 7.32 -26.53
N LYS A 3 9.48 8.58 -26.29
CA LYS A 3 10.27 8.93 -25.10
C LYS A 3 9.36 8.67 -23.92
N GLN A 4 9.60 7.59 -23.18
CA GLN A 4 8.99 7.40 -21.87
C GLN A 4 9.44 8.58 -21.01
N GLU A 5 8.51 9.52 -20.80
CA GLU A 5 8.71 10.68 -19.94
C GLU A 5 8.87 10.15 -18.52
N TYR A 6 10.06 10.40 -17.95
CA TYR A 6 10.43 9.92 -16.63
C TYR A 6 9.93 10.93 -15.60
N ASP A 7 8.99 10.49 -14.75
CA ASP A 7 8.39 11.32 -13.72
C ASP A 7 9.10 11.05 -12.38
N PRO A 8 9.61 12.08 -11.66
CA PRO A 8 10.14 11.91 -10.32
C PRO A 8 9.16 11.22 -9.34
N ALA A 9 7.85 11.30 -9.58
CA ALA A 9 6.85 10.56 -8.79
C ALA A 9 6.98 9.03 -8.88
N ASP A 10 7.65 8.50 -9.91
CA ASP A 10 7.86 7.05 -10.04
C ASP A 10 8.84 6.51 -9.00
N THR A 11 9.87 7.30 -8.68
CA THR A 11 10.86 7.02 -7.64
C THR A 11 10.18 6.96 -6.27
N ASP A 12 9.30 7.94 -5.99
CA ASP A 12 8.52 7.99 -4.75
C ASP A 12 7.62 6.75 -4.62
N CYS A 13 6.99 6.30 -5.71
CA CYS A 13 6.19 5.07 -5.71
C CYS A 13 7.02 3.83 -5.30
N VAL A 14 8.29 3.74 -5.72
CA VAL A 14 9.17 2.63 -5.34
C VAL A 14 9.47 2.67 -3.84
N VAL A 15 9.80 3.85 -3.32
CA VAL A 15 10.06 4.04 -1.89
C VAL A 15 8.82 3.74 -1.05
N SER A 16 7.66 4.24 -1.45
CA SER A 16 6.38 3.94 -0.80
C SER A 16 6.06 2.45 -0.82
N ALA A 17 6.24 1.78 -1.96
CA ALA A 17 6.03 0.34 -2.06
C ALA A 17 7.01 -0.45 -1.17
N ALA A 18 8.27 -0.03 -1.09
CA ALA A 18 9.27 -0.65 -0.20
C ALA A 18 8.87 -0.51 1.27
N ASN A 19 8.41 0.68 1.67
CA ASN A 19 7.92 0.94 3.02
C ASN A 19 6.67 0.11 3.35
N TYR A 20 5.69 0.05 2.44
CA TYR A 20 4.47 -0.73 2.62
C TYR A 20 4.75 -2.23 2.78
N LEU A 21 5.69 -2.77 2.00
CA LEU A 21 6.09 -4.17 2.06
C LEU A 21 7.10 -4.46 3.19
N GLU A 22 7.60 -3.43 3.87
CA GLU A 22 8.66 -3.51 4.88
C GLU A 22 9.96 -4.19 4.37
N VAL A 23 10.30 -3.93 3.10
CA VAL A 23 11.50 -4.48 2.45
C VAL A 23 12.37 -3.36 1.89
N SER A 24 13.59 -3.69 1.47
CA SER A 24 14.46 -2.74 0.78
C SER A 24 13.98 -2.45 -0.65
N GLU A 25 14.34 -1.28 -1.20
CA GLU A 25 14.06 -0.96 -2.61
C GLU A 25 14.63 -2.03 -3.56
N PHE A 26 15.78 -2.61 -3.24
CA PHE A 26 16.37 -3.69 -4.03
C PHE A 26 15.48 -4.94 -4.06
N ALA A 27 14.86 -5.31 -2.92
CA ALA A 27 13.91 -6.41 -2.86
C ALA A 27 12.66 -6.12 -3.71
N VAL A 28 12.17 -4.88 -3.74
CA VAL A 28 11.07 -4.48 -4.65
C VAL A 28 11.45 -4.73 -6.11
N PHE A 29 12.69 -4.50 -6.52
CA PHE A 29 13.15 -4.81 -7.87
C PHE A 29 13.22 -6.32 -8.13
N MET A 30 13.64 -7.13 -7.16
CA MET A 30 13.65 -8.59 -7.29
C MET A 30 12.23 -9.16 -7.44
N ASP A 31 11.30 -8.66 -6.64
CA ASP A 31 9.89 -9.06 -6.68
C ASP A 31 9.22 -8.61 -7.96
N ALA A 32 9.44 -7.36 -8.36
CA ALA A 32 8.90 -6.82 -9.61
C ALA A 32 9.45 -7.58 -10.83
N TYR A 33 10.72 -8.01 -10.81
CA TYR A 33 11.28 -8.84 -11.86
C TYR A 33 10.58 -10.20 -11.92
N THR A 34 10.40 -10.84 -10.77
CA THR A 34 9.75 -12.15 -10.68
C THR A 34 8.27 -12.06 -11.12
N ALA A 35 7.56 -11.02 -10.70
CA ALA A 35 6.18 -10.76 -11.09
C ALA A 35 6.04 -10.49 -12.60
N TRP A 36 7.01 -9.80 -13.22
CA TRP A 36 6.95 -9.47 -14.64
C TRP A 36 7.40 -10.61 -15.56
N TYR A 37 8.52 -11.26 -15.23
CA TYR A 37 9.12 -12.29 -16.09
C TYR A 37 8.69 -13.71 -15.72
N GLY A 38 7.99 -13.90 -14.60
CA GLY A 38 7.52 -15.21 -14.13
C GLY A 38 8.65 -16.17 -13.71
N LYS A 39 9.84 -15.65 -13.42
CA LYS A 39 11.01 -16.43 -13.01
C LYS A 39 11.79 -15.69 -11.92
N GLU A 40 12.39 -16.44 -11.01
CA GLU A 40 13.29 -15.85 -10.02
C GLU A 40 14.48 -15.17 -10.71
N ALA A 41 14.71 -13.92 -10.32
CA ALA A 41 15.83 -13.16 -10.83
C ALA A 41 17.14 -13.60 -10.15
N SER A 42 18.24 -13.64 -10.90
CA SER A 42 19.55 -13.67 -10.26
C SER A 42 19.87 -12.28 -9.71
N GLU A 43 20.36 -12.22 -8.47
CA GLU A 43 20.76 -10.97 -7.81
C GLU A 43 21.66 -10.09 -8.69
N LYS A 44 22.66 -10.69 -9.36
CA LYS A 44 23.58 -9.97 -10.27
C LYS A 44 22.88 -9.30 -11.46
N GLN A 45 21.78 -9.86 -11.94
CA GLN A 45 21.05 -9.30 -13.07
C GLN A 45 20.26 -8.06 -12.63
N VAL A 46 19.63 -8.15 -11.45
CA VAL A 46 18.85 -7.05 -10.89
C VAL A 46 19.77 -5.95 -10.36
N GLU A 47 20.90 -6.30 -9.75
CA GLU A 47 21.93 -5.38 -9.26
C GLU A 47 22.38 -4.40 -10.36
N LYS A 48 22.66 -4.90 -11.56
CA LYS A 48 23.05 -4.02 -12.69
C LYS A 48 21.97 -3.00 -13.02
N ILE A 49 20.70 -3.40 -13.00
CA ILE A 49 19.57 -2.52 -13.30
C ILE A 49 19.33 -1.54 -12.14
N PHE A 50 19.48 -2.02 -10.90
CA PHE A 50 19.30 -1.22 -9.69
C PHE A 50 20.38 -0.14 -9.56
N VAL A 51 21.64 -0.46 -9.84
CA VAL A 51 22.73 0.54 -9.87
C VAL A 51 22.45 1.62 -10.92
N GLN A 52 21.94 1.24 -12.10
CA GLN A 52 21.55 2.19 -13.12
C GLN A 52 20.40 3.10 -12.66
N TYR A 53 19.42 2.52 -11.96
CA TYR A 53 18.34 3.26 -11.31
C TYR A 53 18.90 4.28 -10.30
N LEU A 54 19.82 3.89 -9.41
CA LEU A 54 20.40 4.82 -8.44
C LEU A 54 21.21 5.96 -9.10
N GLN A 55 21.83 5.71 -10.25
CA GLN A 55 22.62 6.72 -10.97
C GLN A 55 21.75 7.68 -11.78
N GLU A 56 20.73 7.16 -12.46
CA GLU A 56 19.92 7.93 -13.39
C GLU A 56 18.59 8.41 -12.78
N ASN A 57 18.25 7.92 -11.57
CA ASN A 57 16.92 7.91 -10.94
C ASN A 57 15.81 7.26 -11.79
N LYS A 58 16.13 6.71 -12.96
CA LYS A 58 15.13 6.17 -13.89
C LYS A 58 14.59 4.83 -13.44
N VAL A 59 13.31 4.81 -13.09
CA VAL A 59 12.58 3.59 -12.74
C VAL A 59 12.22 2.80 -14.02
N PRO A 60 12.64 1.53 -14.13
CA PRO A 60 12.21 0.66 -15.24
C PRO A 60 10.69 0.50 -15.27
N PHE A 61 10.10 0.36 -16.45
CA PHE A 61 8.64 0.33 -16.62
C PHE A 61 7.94 -0.80 -15.83
N TRP A 62 8.57 -1.96 -15.70
CA TRP A 62 8.04 -3.11 -14.96
C TRP A 62 8.09 -2.87 -13.44
N VAL A 63 9.15 -2.22 -12.94
CA VAL A 63 9.24 -1.77 -11.53
C VAL A 63 8.17 -0.73 -11.25
N ARG A 64 8.03 0.27 -12.12
CA ARG A 64 7.00 1.32 -12.00
C ARG A 64 5.61 0.70 -11.87
N ASN A 65 5.28 -0.23 -12.77
CA ASN A 65 3.97 -0.88 -12.75
C ASN A 65 3.74 -1.67 -11.45
N TYR A 66 4.76 -2.42 -11.01
CA TYR A 66 4.71 -3.15 -9.76
C TYR A 66 4.55 -2.23 -8.55
N ALA A 67 5.40 -1.21 -8.41
CA ALA A 67 5.35 -0.25 -7.30
C ALA A 67 3.98 0.44 -7.20
N ARG A 68 3.43 0.91 -8.33
CA ARG A 68 2.09 1.53 -8.37
C ARG A 68 0.99 0.57 -7.92
N SER A 69 1.06 -0.71 -8.29
CA SER A 69 0.07 -1.69 -7.82
C SER A 69 0.12 -1.87 -6.30
N ARG A 70 1.31 -1.86 -5.69
CA ARG A 70 1.49 -2.00 -4.23
C ARG A 70 1.02 -0.77 -3.46
N VAL A 71 1.34 0.42 -3.94
CA VAL A 71 0.83 1.67 -3.35
C VAL A 71 -0.70 1.75 -3.46
N HIS A 72 -1.27 1.28 -4.56
CA HIS A 72 -2.73 1.21 -4.69
C HIS A 72 -3.35 0.21 -3.70
N GLU A 73 -2.74 -0.96 -3.54
CA GLU A 73 -3.14 -1.99 -2.59
C GLU A 73 -3.08 -1.48 -1.13
N GLU A 74 -2.03 -0.75 -0.77
CA GLU A 74 -1.88 -0.06 0.52
C GLU A 74 -3.05 0.90 0.77
N SER A 75 -3.39 1.72 -0.23
CA SER A 75 -4.48 2.71 -0.10
C SER A 75 -5.84 2.05 0.12
N ILE A 76 -6.12 0.95 -0.60
CA ILE A 76 -7.36 0.19 -0.44
C ILE A 76 -7.42 -0.47 0.93
N THR A 77 -6.32 -1.09 1.36
CA THR A 77 -6.24 -1.78 2.66
C THR A 77 -6.42 -0.80 3.81
N SER A 78 -5.78 0.37 3.73
CA SER A 78 -5.89 1.43 4.72
C SER A 78 -7.32 1.99 4.79
N GLN A 79 -7.96 2.22 3.64
CA GLN A 79 -9.34 2.69 3.57
C GLN A 79 -10.31 1.67 4.19
N ALA A 80 -10.19 0.39 3.84
CA ALA A 80 -11.06 -0.66 4.38
C ALA A 80 -10.93 -0.81 5.90
N HIS A 81 -9.72 -0.66 6.43
CA HIS A 81 -9.49 -0.66 7.86
C HIS A 81 -10.14 0.55 8.54
N GLU A 82 -10.05 1.75 7.95
CA GLU A 82 -10.69 2.96 8.48
C GLU A 82 -12.21 2.87 8.45
N ASP A 83 -12.80 2.39 7.34
CA ASP A 83 -14.24 2.19 7.21
C ASP A 83 -14.75 1.21 8.27
N SER A 84 -13.98 0.15 8.54
CA SER A 84 -14.29 -0.83 9.60
C SER A 84 -14.22 -0.22 10.99
N ARG A 85 -13.22 0.65 11.26
CA ARG A 85 -13.09 1.37 12.54
C ARG A 85 -14.29 2.29 12.77
N ILE A 86 -14.71 3.03 11.75
CA ILE A 86 -15.87 3.92 11.80
C ILE A 86 -17.14 3.12 12.11
N ALA A 87 -17.36 2.01 11.41
CA ALA A 87 -18.51 1.15 11.63
C ALA A 87 -18.54 0.59 13.07
N ASN A 88 -17.41 0.11 13.57
CA ASN A 88 -17.30 -0.42 14.93
C ASN A 88 -17.54 0.67 16.00
N ASN A 89 -16.97 1.87 15.81
CA ASN A 89 -17.21 2.99 16.72
C ASN A 89 -18.69 3.40 16.73
N PHE A 90 -19.35 3.40 15.58
CA PHE A 90 -20.78 3.71 15.48
C PHE A 90 -21.63 2.66 16.21
N LEU A 91 -21.36 1.38 15.99
CA LEU A 91 -22.06 0.28 16.68
C LEU A 91 -21.91 0.38 18.20
N TYR A 92 -20.72 0.71 18.68
CA TYR A 92 -20.44 0.90 20.11
C TYR A 92 -21.21 2.09 20.71
N LEU A 93 -21.28 3.22 20.00
CA LEU A 93 -22.09 4.36 20.44
C LEU A 93 -23.59 4.02 20.46
N ALA A 94 -24.08 3.30 19.45
CA ALA A 94 -25.48 2.87 19.39
C ALA A 94 -25.85 1.95 20.55
N SER A 95 -24.97 1.00 20.93
CA SER A 95 -25.21 0.13 22.09
C SER A 95 -25.26 0.90 23.40
N ILE A 96 -24.36 1.88 23.59
CA ILE A 96 -24.35 2.74 24.78
C ILE A 96 -25.65 3.53 24.88
N ILE A 97 -26.09 4.16 23.79
CA ILE A 97 -27.31 4.95 23.77
C ILE A 97 -28.51 4.07 24.11
N ALA A 98 -28.60 2.86 23.55
CA ALA A 98 -29.67 1.92 23.83
C ALA A 98 -29.74 1.54 25.33
N GLU A 99 -28.58 1.31 25.97
CA GLU A 99 -28.51 0.99 27.40
C GLU A 99 -29.01 2.16 28.28
N TYR A 100 -28.60 3.40 27.97
CA TYR A 100 -29.10 4.58 28.69
C TYR A 100 -30.60 4.81 28.49
N VAL A 101 -31.12 4.58 27.29
CA VAL A 101 -32.56 4.69 27.02
C VAL A 101 -33.33 3.65 27.84
N LEU A 102 -32.86 2.40 27.88
CA LEU A 102 -33.47 1.35 28.69
C LEU A 102 -33.47 1.69 30.19
N LEU A 103 -32.33 2.18 30.72
CA LEU A 103 -32.23 2.63 32.11
C LEU A 103 -33.17 3.80 32.41
N GLY A 104 -33.27 4.78 31.50
CA GLY A 104 -34.20 5.90 31.61
C GLY A 104 -35.66 5.43 31.64
N CYS A 105 -36.05 4.53 30.74
CA CYS A 105 -37.39 3.95 30.73
C CYS A 105 -37.70 3.18 32.03
N TYR A 106 -36.74 2.43 32.56
CA TYR A 106 -36.90 1.70 33.81
C TYR A 106 -37.10 2.64 35.01
N LEU A 107 -36.36 3.76 35.07
CA LEU A 107 -36.48 4.75 36.14
C LEU A 107 -37.82 5.51 36.11
N VAL A 108 -38.42 5.71 34.93
CA VAL A 108 -39.72 6.39 34.78
C VAL A 108 -40.90 5.47 35.15
N MET A 109 -40.75 4.15 34.98
CA MET A 109 -41.79 3.16 35.32
C MET A 109 -41.77 2.71 36.79
N ARG A 110 -40.77 3.13 37.56
CA ARG A 110 -40.62 2.83 38.99
C ARG A 110 -41.15 3.97 39.85
#